data_AF-A0A1C5TFY3-F1
#
_entry.id   AF-A0A1C5TFY3-F1
#
_cell.length_a   1.000
_cell.length_b   1.000
_cell.length_c   1.000
_cell.angle_alpha   90.00
_cell.angle_beta   90.00
_cell.angle_gamma   90.00
#
_symmetry.space_group_name_H-M   'P 1'
#
loop_
_entity.id
_entity.type
_entity.pdbx_description
1 polymer ?
#
loop_
_entity_poly.entity_id
_entity_poly.type
_entity_poly.pdbx_seq_one_letter_code
_entity_poly.pdbx_strand_id
1 'polypeptide(L)'
;MKKEHEKLEERRATCTNLTKLVDELEAKQKNVRVALSIINRNLSYIFFSNDRFKIDYRNNNYVLLSNVDMNRANEVRPVFRKLEMIAEKTGCAIVLIGHLNKSSGTQSTYRGLGSSDIMAAVRSLIFIGKVRKDPTTRVLIHEKSSLAPPGETMAFKLGDEEGFRWVGAYEISADELLDGKEGKATETKLERGAKLIRELIADKKEISIRELDEKAKEQGISG
;
A
#
# COMPACT_ATOMS: atom_id res chain seq x y z
N MET A 1 -31.04 -52.05 -2.03
CA MET A 1 -30.65 -52.58 -0.70
C MET A 1 -29.14 -52.60 -0.44
N LYS A 2 -28.31 -53.55 -0.91
CA LYS A 2 -26.88 -53.63 -0.47
C LYS A 2 -26.03 -52.39 -0.84
N LYS A 3 -26.16 -51.89 -2.07
CA LYS A 3 -25.49 -50.64 -2.54
C LYS A 3 -25.97 -49.38 -1.83
N GLU A 4 -27.24 -49.32 -1.42
CA GLU A 4 -27.76 -48.17 -0.66
C GLU A 4 -27.27 -48.17 0.78
N HIS A 5 -27.13 -49.36 1.38
CA HIS A 5 -26.61 -49.49 2.73
C HIS A 5 -25.13 -49.11 2.80
N GLU A 6 -24.33 -49.52 1.82
CA GLU A 6 -22.93 -49.13 1.70
C GLU A 6 -22.76 -47.61 1.52
N LYS A 7 -23.61 -46.99 0.68
CA LYS A 7 -23.64 -45.53 0.49
C LYS A 7 -24.11 -44.78 1.75
N LEU A 8 -24.96 -45.39 2.57
CA LEU A 8 -25.40 -44.84 3.85
C LEU A 8 -24.27 -44.86 4.88
N GLU A 9 -23.50 -45.96 4.96
CA GLU A 9 -22.35 -46.09 5.83
C GLU A 9 -21.21 -45.13 5.44
N GLU A 10 -20.96 -44.95 4.14
CA GLU A 10 -19.99 -43.96 3.64
C GLU A 10 -20.38 -42.52 4.02
N ARG A 11 -21.69 -42.20 3.92
CA ARG A 11 -22.23 -40.89 4.37
C ARG A 11 -22.11 -40.70 5.88
N ARG A 12 -22.32 -41.76 6.68
CA ARG A 12 -22.14 -41.71 8.14
C ARG A 12 -20.67 -41.48 8.53
N ALA A 13 -19.75 -42.16 7.86
CA ALA A 13 -18.32 -41.94 8.05
C ALA A 13 -17.91 -40.50 7.70
N THR A 14 -18.41 -39.99 6.56
CA THR A 14 -18.19 -38.60 6.14
C THR A 14 -18.73 -37.61 7.17
N CYS A 15 -19.96 -37.81 7.66
CA CYS A 15 -20.57 -36.95 8.67
C CYS A 15 -19.74 -36.95 9.97
N THR A 16 -19.30 -38.12 10.42
CA THR A 16 -18.45 -38.27 11.62
C THR A 16 -17.13 -37.53 11.48
N ASN A 17 -16.49 -37.62 10.31
CA ASN A 17 -15.24 -36.90 10.03
C ASN A 17 -15.45 -35.39 9.99
N LEU A 18 -16.56 -34.93 9.39
CA LEU A 18 -16.93 -33.51 9.39
C LEU A 18 -17.20 -32.99 10.81
N THR A 19 -17.88 -33.76 11.67
CA THR A 19 -18.08 -33.39 13.08
C THR A 19 -16.76 -33.20 13.81
N LYS A 20 -15.82 -34.16 13.68
CA LYS A 20 -14.48 -34.02 14.27
C LYS A 20 -13.74 -32.78 13.79
N LEU A 21 -13.83 -32.49 12.48
CA LEU A 21 -13.20 -31.31 11.90
C LEU A 21 -13.83 -30.01 12.45
N VAL A 22 -15.15 -29.98 12.63
CA VAL A 22 -15.84 -28.85 13.25
C VAL A 22 -15.36 -28.65 14.69
N ASP A 23 -15.31 -29.71 15.50
CA ASP A 23 -14.85 -29.65 16.89
C ASP A 23 -13.40 -29.12 16.98
N GLU A 24 -12.51 -29.58 16.09
CA GLU A 24 -11.13 -29.08 15.99
C GLU A 24 -11.05 -27.60 15.62
N LEU A 25 -11.88 -27.15 14.66
CA LEU A 25 -11.94 -25.75 14.25
C LEU A 25 -12.49 -24.87 15.37
N GLU A 26 -13.52 -25.32 16.10
CA GLU A 26 -14.06 -24.61 17.26
C GLU A 26 -13.03 -24.47 18.39
N ALA A 27 -12.28 -25.55 18.67
CA ALA A 27 -11.19 -25.51 19.65
C ALA A 27 -10.09 -24.51 19.25
N LYS A 28 -9.68 -24.51 17.97
CA LYS A 28 -8.73 -23.52 17.43
C LYS A 28 -9.26 -22.09 17.56
N GLN A 29 -10.54 -21.86 17.23
CA GLN A 29 -11.16 -20.54 17.33
C GLN A 29 -11.24 -20.05 18.78
N LYS A 30 -11.52 -20.94 19.73
CA LYS A 30 -11.51 -20.64 21.17
C LYS A 30 -10.11 -20.21 21.64
N ASN A 31 -9.07 -20.92 21.23
CA ASN A 31 -7.69 -20.59 21.58
C ASN A 31 -7.28 -19.20 21.05
N VAL A 32 -7.62 -18.90 19.79
CA VAL A 32 -7.41 -17.56 19.20
C VAL A 32 -8.13 -16.49 20.00
N ARG A 33 -9.40 -16.73 20.40
CA ARG A 33 -10.18 -15.77 21.19
C ARG A 33 -9.56 -15.49 22.56
N VAL A 34 -9.07 -16.51 23.25
CA VAL A 34 -8.39 -16.36 24.54
C VAL A 34 -7.09 -15.57 24.39
N ALA A 35 -6.27 -15.91 23.40
CA ALA A 35 -5.03 -15.20 23.11
C ALA A 35 -5.30 -13.71 22.81
N LEU A 36 -6.29 -13.43 21.95
CA LEU A 36 -6.70 -12.06 21.64
C LEU A 36 -7.23 -11.30 22.87
N SER A 37 -7.97 -11.96 23.76
CA SER A 37 -8.44 -11.34 25.01
C SER A 37 -7.27 -10.90 25.88
N ILE A 38 -6.25 -11.76 26.04
CA ILE A 38 -5.05 -11.44 26.81
C ILE A 38 -4.25 -10.33 26.14
N ILE A 39 -4.05 -10.41 24.82
CA ILE A 39 -3.34 -9.37 24.05
C ILE A 39 -4.05 -8.03 24.20
N ASN A 40 -5.36 -7.96 23.94
CA ASN A 40 -6.13 -6.72 24.04
C ASN A 40 -6.14 -6.15 25.46
N ARG A 41 -6.23 -7.01 26.48
CA ARG A 41 -6.09 -6.59 27.86
C ARG A 41 -4.70 -6.01 28.13
N ASN A 42 -3.63 -6.57 27.59
CA ASN A 42 -2.29 -6.00 27.73
C ASN A 42 -2.08 -4.73 26.91
N LEU A 43 -2.71 -4.62 25.73
CA LEU A 43 -2.67 -3.41 24.90
C LEU A 43 -3.27 -2.23 25.66
N SER A 44 -4.35 -2.39 26.43
CA SER A 44 -4.90 -1.29 27.22
C SER A 44 -3.92 -0.75 28.28
N TYR A 45 -3.10 -1.62 28.87
CA TYR A 45 -2.05 -1.26 29.83
C TYR A 45 -0.81 -0.64 29.19
N ILE A 46 -0.26 -1.27 28.13
CA ILE A 46 0.96 -0.79 27.44
C ILE A 46 0.74 0.61 26.86
N PHE A 47 -0.48 0.89 26.44
CA PHE A 47 -0.81 2.11 25.71
C PHE A 47 -1.55 3.16 26.54
N PHE A 48 -1.72 2.93 27.84
CA PHE A 48 -2.49 3.78 28.77
C PHE A 48 -3.74 4.36 28.08
N SER A 49 -4.50 3.48 27.44
CA SER A 49 -5.69 3.89 26.69
C SER A 49 -6.84 2.97 27.00
N ASN A 50 -7.91 3.57 27.52
CA ASN A 50 -9.24 2.99 27.58
C ASN A 50 -9.72 2.77 26.13
N ASP A 51 -9.40 1.60 25.57
CA ASP A 51 -9.99 1.06 24.33
C ASP A 51 -9.64 1.75 23.00
N ARG A 52 -8.50 2.48 22.93
CA ARG A 52 -8.08 3.10 21.65
C ARG A 52 -7.63 2.09 20.58
N PHE A 53 -7.20 0.88 20.96
CA PHE A 53 -6.86 -0.16 19.99
C PHE A 53 -7.31 -1.53 20.44
N LYS A 54 -7.87 -2.30 19.51
CA LYS A 54 -8.30 -3.69 19.70
C LYS A 54 -7.90 -4.52 18.49
N ILE A 55 -7.23 -5.64 18.71
CA ILE A 55 -7.01 -6.65 17.68
C ILE A 55 -8.21 -7.61 17.70
N ASP A 56 -8.81 -7.81 16.53
CA ASP A 56 -9.85 -8.79 16.29
C ASP A 56 -9.37 -9.83 15.26
N TYR A 57 -10.01 -10.98 15.18
CA TYR A 57 -9.73 -12.00 14.16
C TYR A 57 -10.98 -12.25 13.34
N ARG A 58 -10.95 -11.83 12.07
CA ARG A 58 -12.08 -11.89 11.14
C ARG A 58 -11.61 -12.40 9.79
N ASN A 59 -12.37 -13.30 9.17
CA ASN A 59 -12.09 -13.81 7.82
C ASN A 59 -10.63 -14.25 7.64
N ASN A 60 -10.10 -15.01 8.61
CA ASN A 60 -8.72 -15.50 8.64
C ASN A 60 -7.62 -14.41 8.70
N ASN A 61 -7.97 -13.19 9.12
CA ASN A 61 -7.06 -12.05 9.24
C ASN A 61 -7.16 -11.41 10.64
N TYR A 62 -6.02 -10.93 11.15
CA TYR A 62 -6.00 -10.06 12.33
C TYR A 62 -6.28 -8.62 11.90
N VAL A 63 -7.24 -7.97 12.55
CA VAL A 63 -7.68 -6.60 12.24
C VAL A 63 -7.42 -5.73 13.45
N LEU A 64 -6.66 -4.64 13.28
CA LEU A 64 -6.48 -3.62 14.30
C LEU A 64 -7.60 -2.59 14.19
N LEU A 65 -8.48 -2.58 15.18
CA LEU A 65 -9.59 -1.64 15.33
C LEU A 65 -9.19 -0.51 16.25
N SER A 66 -9.70 0.69 15.99
CA SER A 66 -9.52 1.87 16.83
C SER A 66 -10.85 2.63 16.93
N ASN A 67 -11.26 3.00 18.15
CA ASN A 67 -12.46 3.81 18.37
C ASN A 67 -12.07 5.29 18.43
N VAL A 68 -11.64 5.83 17.28
CA VAL A 68 -11.17 7.22 17.16
C VAL A 68 -11.85 7.90 15.97
N ASP A 69 -12.11 9.19 16.10
CA ASP A 69 -12.49 10.02 14.97
C ASP A 69 -11.24 10.37 14.16
N MET A 70 -11.15 9.81 12.95
CA MET A 70 -10.01 10.02 12.06
C MET A 70 -9.88 11.48 11.58
N ASN A 71 -10.89 12.33 11.76
CA ASN A 71 -10.83 13.75 11.40
C ASN A 71 -10.24 14.62 12.53
N ARG A 72 -10.09 14.07 13.74
CA ARG A 72 -9.62 14.81 14.91
C ARG A 72 -8.13 14.55 15.16
N ALA A 73 -7.33 15.58 14.90
CA ALA A 73 -5.88 15.62 15.13
C ALA A 73 -5.45 15.02 16.48
N ASN A 74 -6.10 15.44 17.56
CA ASN A 74 -5.80 15.00 18.93
C ASN A 74 -6.09 13.51 19.17
N GLU A 75 -6.93 12.87 18.36
CA GLU A 75 -7.24 11.43 18.43
C GLU A 75 -6.36 10.60 17.49
N VAL A 76 -5.98 11.16 16.34
CA VAL A 76 -5.11 10.53 15.34
C VAL A 76 -3.66 10.44 15.80
N ARG A 77 -3.09 11.53 16.35
CA ARG A 77 -1.65 11.56 16.72
C ARG A 77 -1.25 10.41 17.66
N PRO A 78 -2.00 10.12 18.75
CA PRO A 78 -1.64 9.01 19.63
C PRO A 78 -1.72 7.63 18.96
N VAL A 79 -2.58 7.47 17.95
CA VAL A 79 -2.71 6.24 17.16
C VAL A 79 -1.44 6.04 16.32
N PHE A 80 -1.06 7.05 15.55
CA PHE A 80 0.12 6.99 14.67
C PHE A 80 1.42 6.85 15.45
N ARG A 81 1.56 7.52 16.61
CA ARG A 81 2.74 7.36 17.48
C ARG A 81 2.93 5.91 17.92
N LYS A 82 1.84 5.18 18.20
CA LYS A 82 1.92 3.77 18.60
C LYS A 82 2.27 2.86 17.44
N LEU A 83 1.74 3.14 16.25
CA LEU A 83 2.12 2.42 15.02
C LEU A 83 3.61 2.63 14.71
N GLU A 84 4.12 3.84 14.87
CA GLU A 84 5.53 4.16 14.72
C GLU A 84 6.40 3.35 15.70
N MET A 85 6.03 3.31 16.99
CA MET A 85 6.76 2.51 17.99
C MET A 85 6.80 1.02 17.65
N ILE A 86 5.71 0.47 17.08
CA ILE A 86 5.66 -0.92 16.64
C ILE A 86 6.61 -1.13 15.46
N ALA A 87 6.53 -0.27 14.44
CA ALA A 87 7.39 -0.33 13.27
C ALA A 87 8.88 -0.21 13.65
N GLU A 88 9.22 0.71 14.55
CA GLU A 88 10.59 0.91 15.04
C GLU A 88 11.12 -0.32 15.78
N LYS A 89 10.34 -0.86 16.73
CA LYS A 89 10.75 -2.00 17.54
C LYS A 89 10.90 -3.29 16.72
N THR A 90 10.10 -3.45 15.67
CA THR A 90 10.04 -4.69 14.88
C THR A 90 10.80 -4.61 13.56
N GLY A 91 11.17 -3.41 13.12
CA GLY A 91 11.71 -3.17 11.78
C GLY A 91 10.70 -3.39 10.65
N CYS A 92 9.40 -3.47 10.94
CA CYS A 92 8.37 -3.71 9.93
C CYS A 92 7.93 -2.40 9.22
N ALA A 93 7.48 -2.53 7.98
CA ALA A 93 6.78 -1.46 7.28
C ALA A 93 5.26 -1.59 7.53
N ILE A 94 4.62 -0.49 7.91
CA ILE A 94 3.17 -0.41 8.06
C ILE A 94 2.61 0.34 6.85
N VAL A 95 1.84 -0.37 6.02
CA VAL A 95 1.18 0.20 4.85
C VAL A 95 -0.24 0.62 5.22
N LEU A 96 -0.54 1.90 5.00
CA LEU A 96 -1.86 2.48 5.24
C LEU A 96 -2.55 2.71 3.89
N ILE A 97 -3.79 2.23 3.78
CA ILE A 97 -4.63 2.45 2.60
C ILE A 97 -5.65 3.52 2.96
N GLY A 98 -5.50 4.70 2.35
CA GLY A 98 -6.41 5.83 2.51
C GLY A 98 -7.21 6.09 1.24
N HIS A 99 -8.46 6.53 1.41
CA HIS A 99 -9.24 7.09 0.32
C HIS A 99 -9.03 8.60 0.26
N LEU A 100 -9.21 9.17 -0.93
CA LEU A 100 -9.28 10.62 -1.10
C LEU A 100 -10.71 11.09 -0.82
N ASN A 101 -10.83 12.30 -0.28
CA ASN A 101 -12.11 12.99 -0.19
C ASN A 101 -12.53 13.50 -1.59
N LYS A 102 -13.77 14.00 -1.69
CA LYS A 102 -14.34 14.51 -2.96
C LYS A 102 -14.03 15.99 -3.21
N SER A 103 -13.15 16.63 -2.43
CA SER A 103 -12.89 18.06 -2.61
C SER A 103 -12.14 18.30 -3.92
N SER A 104 -12.51 19.37 -4.62
CA SER A 104 -11.82 19.88 -5.81
C SER A 104 -11.12 21.19 -5.48
N GLY A 105 -10.05 21.53 -6.22
CA GLY A 105 -9.34 22.79 -6.07
C GLY A 105 -8.48 22.93 -4.80
N THR A 106 -8.27 21.85 -4.05
CA THR A 106 -7.33 21.81 -2.92
C THR A 106 -6.09 21.02 -3.31
N GLN A 107 -4.93 21.42 -2.77
CA GLN A 107 -3.65 20.72 -2.96
C GLN A 107 -3.81 19.22 -2.64
N SER A 108 -3.27 18.37 -3.52
CA SER A 108 -3.35 16.90 -3.47
C SER A 108 -2.99 16.30 -2.12
N THR A 109 -1.94 16.81 -1.47
CA THR A 109 -1.50 16.40 -0.12
C THR A 109 -2.62 16.50 0.94
N TYR A 110 -3.57 17.43 0.78
CA TYR A 110 -4.69 17.63 1.70
C TYR A 110 -5.99 16.93 1.27
N ARG A 111 -5.99 16.21 0.15
CA ARG A 111 -7.16 15.43 -0.29
C ARG A 111 -7.26 14.06 0.37
N GLY A 112 -6.25 13.65 1.14
CA GLY A 112 -6.34 12.49 2.01
C GLY A 112 -7.54 12.60 2.95
N LEU A 113 -8.33 11.53 3.06
CA LEU A 113 -9.45 11.50 3.99
C LEU A 113 -8.94 11.41 5.44
N GLY A 114 -9.55 12.19 6.33
CA GLY A 114 -9.15 12.30 7.74
C GLY A 114 -8.31 13.54 8.05
N SER A 115 -7.70 13.54 9.22
CA SER A 115 -6.85 14.63 9.71
C SER A 115 -5.57 14.76 8.89
N SER A 116 -5.15 15.98 8.59
CA SER A 116 -3.86 16.26 7.95
C SER A 116 -2.66 15.69 8.73
N ASP A 117 -2.83 15.45 10.03
CA ASP A 117 -1.81 14.80 10.87
C ASP A 117 -1.48 13.37 10.42
N ILE A 118 -2.39 12.69 9.70
CA ILE A 118 -2.12 11.39 9.08
C ILE A 118 -0.99 11.55 8.05
N MET A 119 -1.14 12.50 7.13
CA MET A 119 -0.17 12.76 6.07
C MET A 119 1.12 13.36 6.63
N ALA A 120 1.05 14.10 7.74
CA ALA A 120 2.22 14.58 8.45
C ALA A 120 3.06 13.43 9.05
N ALA A 121 2.40 12.40 9.61
CA ALA A 121 3.05 11.29 10.31
C ALA A 121 3.71 10.26 9.38
N VAL A 122 3.20 10.03 8.17
CA VAL A 122 3.77 9.01 7.26
C VAL A 122 5.10 9.45 6.66
N ARG A 123 6.05 8.52 6.48
CA ARG A 123 7.35 8.78 5.85
C ARG A 123 7.32 8.72 4.32
N SER A 124 6.35 8.01 3.76
CA SER A 124 6.09 7.93 2.32
C SER A 124 4.60 8.11 2.05
N LEU A 125 4.26 8.94 1.07
CA LEU A 125 2.89 9.15 0.58
C LEU A 125 2.86 8.88 -0.92
N ILE A 126 2.06 7.91 -1.32
CA ILE A 126 1.89 7.51 -2.72
C ILE A 126 0.43 7.72 -3.10
N PHE A 127 0.19 8.51 -4.15
CA PHE A 127 -1.11 8.64 -4.78
C PHE A 127 -1.23 7.70 -5.97
N ILE A 128 -2.40 7.08 -6.11
CA ILE A 128 -2.76 6.32 -7.30
C ILE A 128 -4.07 6.88 -7.85
N GLY A 129 -4.01 7.49 -9.02
CA GLY A 129 -5.16 8.04 -9.72
C GLY A 129 -5.40 7.37 -11.07
N LYS A 130 -6.65 7.36 -11.52
CA LYS A 130 -6.99 6.91 -12.88
C LYS A 130 -6.83 8.07 -13.86
N VAL A 131 -6.32 7.78 -15.06
CA VAL A 131 -6.37 8.75 -16.16
C VAL A 131 -7.83 8.84 -16.65
N ARG A 132 -8.39 10.05 -16.73
CA ARG A 132 -9.82 10.24 -17.01
C ARG A 132 -10.25 9.68 -18.38
N LYS A 133 -9.44 9.89 -19.41
CA LYS A 133 -9.71 9.41 -20.78
C LYS A 133 -9.43 7.91 -20.97
N ASP A 134 -8.52 7.35 -20.17
CA ASP A 134 -8.22 5.92 -20.18
C ASP A 134 -8.24 5.36 -18.75
N PRO A 135 -9.42 4.97 -18.23
CA PRO A 135 -9.56 4.47 -16.86
C PRO A 135 -8.80 3.17 -16.57
N THR A 136 -8.30 2.47 -17.61
CA THR A 136 -7.42 1.31 -17.45
C THR A 136 -6.01 1.74 -17.07
N THR A 137 -5.60 2.95 -17.46
CA THR A 137 -4.32 3.53 -17.07
C THR A 137 -4.43 4.20 -15.70
N ARG A 138 -3.51 3.83 -14.82
CA ARG A 138 -3.37 4.38 -13.48
C ARG A 138 -1.97 4.94 -13.31
N VAL A 139 -1.90 6.10 -12.67
CA VAL A 139 -0.65 6.81 -12.41
C VAL A 139 -0.35 6.75 -10.92
N LEU A 140 0.86 6.32 -10.60
CA LEU A 140 1.45 6.25 -9.28
C LEU A 140 2.40 7.43 -9.10
N ILE A 141 2.11 8.29 -8.12
CA ILE A 141 2.88 9.50 -7.83
C ILE A 141 3.39 9.40 -6.39
N HIS A 142 4.70 9.52 -6.21
CA HIS A 142 5.31 9.59 -4.89
C HIS A 142 5.31 11.05 -4.44
N GLU A 143 4.32 11.46 -3.64
CA GLU A 143 4.14 12.86 -3.23
C GLU A 143 5.11 13.27 -2.12
N LYS A 144 5.32 12.37 -1.16
CA LYS A 144 6.16 12.61 0.02
C LYS A 144 7.13 11.46 0.21
N SER A 145 8.39 11.79 0.45
CA SER A 145 9.42 10.85 0.90
C SER A 145 10.32 11.55 1.90
N SER A 146 10.48 10.97 3.10
CA SER A 146 11.33 11.55 4.16
C SER A 146 12.78 11.07 4.13
N LEU A 147 13.10 9.99 3.41
CA LEU A 147 14.43 9.34 3.45
C LEU A 147 15.22 9.46 2.14
N ALA A 148 14.58 9.94 1.08
CA ALA A 148 15.16 10.11 -0.24
C ALA A 148 14.30 11.10 -1.04
N PRO A 149 14.78 11.65 -2.17
CA PRO A 149 13.91 12.33 -3.12
C PRO A 149 12.72 11.44 -3.51
N PRO A 150 11.54 12.02 -3.77
CA PRO A 150 10.42 11.23 -4.25
C PRO A 150 10.74 10.49 -5.55
N GLY A 151 10.13 9.33 -5.71
CA GLY A 151 10.34 8.47 -6.88
C GLY A 151 9.77 9.11 -8.15
N GLU A 152 10.29 8.70 -9.31
CA GLU A 152 9.72 9.08 -10.60
C GLU A 152 8.24 8.64 -10.68
N THR A 153 7.39 9.50 -11.23
CA THR A 153 5.99 9.18 -11.47
C THR A 153 5.90 8.07 -12.52
N MET A 154 5.17 7.01 -12.18
CA MET A 154 5.04 5.81 -13.01
C MET A 154 3.58 5.57 -13.39
N ALA A 155 3.34 5.05 -14.59
CA ALA A 155 2.02 4.58 -14.99
C ALA A 155 2.00 3.06 -15.19
N PHE A 156 0.83 2.47 -14.96
CA PHE A 156 0.54 1.07 -15.22
C PHE A 156 -0.89 0.91 -15.72
N LYS A 157 -1.14 -0.18 -16.44
CA LYS A 157 -2.48 -0.61 -16.82
C LYS A 157 -3.04 -1.65 -15.86
N LEU A 158 -4.33 -1.54 -15.59
CA LEU A 158 -5.09 -2.48 -14.77
C LEU A 158 -6.58 -2.40 -15.09
N GLY A 159 -7.16 -3.53 -15.52
CA GLY A 159 -8.59 -3.68 -15.76
C GLY A 159 -8.96 -3.92 -17.23
N ASP A 160 -7.98 -4.13 -18.10
CA ASP A 160 -8.14 -4.75 -19.41
C ASP A 160 -7.93 -6.28 -19.31
N GLU A 161 -8.10 -6.99 -20.43
CA GLU A 161 -7.94 -8.46 -20.51
C GLU A 161 -6.48 -8.90 -20.27
N GLU A 162 -5.51 -8.01 -20.43
CA GLU A 162 -4.08 -8.27 -20.29
C GLU A 162 -3.58 -8.23 -18.83
N GLY A 163 -4.42 -7.76 -17.89
CA GLY A 163 -4.08 -7.70 -16.48
C GLY A 163 -3.16 -6.54 -16.10
N PHE A 164 -2.28 -6.75 -15.11
CA PHE A 164 -1.37 -5.71 -14.65
C PHE A 164 -0.14 -5.61 -15.55
N ARG A 165 0.17 -4.41 -16.05
CA ARG A 165 1.43 -4.15 -16.77
C ARG A 165 1.92 -2.72 -16.60
N TRP A 166 3.24 -2.56 -16.50
CA TRP A 166 3.86 -1.23 -16.45
C TRP A 166 3.76 -0.53 -17.82
N VAL A 167 3.48 0.76 -17.79
CA VAL A 167 3.58 1.66 -18.95
C VAL A 167 4.95 2.35 -18.96
N GLY A 168 5.49 2.67 -17.78
CA GLY A 168 6.79 3.35 -17.64
C GLY A 168 6.63 4.70 -16.93
N ALA A 169 7.59 5.60 -17.15
CA ALA A 169 7.52 6.95 -16.60
C ALA A 169 6.33 7.72 -17.20
N TYR A 170 5.75 8.60 -16.40
CA TYR A 170 4.57 9.36 -16.80
C TYR A 170 4.64 10.79 -16.27
N GLU A 171 4.58 11.76 -17.18
CA GLU A 171 4.71 13.17 -16.86
C GLU A 171 3.35 13.76 -16.49
N ILE A 172 3.07 13.84 -15.19
CA ILE A 172 1.92 14.54 -14.60
C ILE A 172 2.17 14.78 -13.11
N SER A 173 1.68 15.89 -12.56
CA SER A 173 1.63 16.11 -11.11
C SER A 173 0.36 15.52 -10.47
N ALA A 174 0.36 15.37 -9.14
CA ALA A 174 -0.80 14.87 -8.41
C ALA A 174 -2.00 15.81 -8.56
N ASP A 175 -1.78 17.12 -8.50
CA ASP A 175 -2.85 18.12 -8.65
C ASP A 175 -3.48 18.04 -10.05
N GLU A 176 -2.67 17.94 -11.09
CA GLU A 176 -3.16 17.82 -12.47
C GLU A 176 -3.96 16.52 -12.67
N LEU A 177 -3.46 15.40 -12.16
CA LEU A 177 -4.15 14.12 -12.22
C LEU A 177 -5.51 14.18 -11.53
N LEU A 178 -5.57 14.76 -10.32
CA LEU A 178 -6.78 14.87 -9.52
C LEU A 178 -7.78 15.89 -10.08
N ASP A 179 -7.31 16.89 -10.81
CA ASP A 179 -8.16 17.82 -11.57
C ASP A 179 -8.62 17.24 -12.91
N GLY A 180 -8.20 16.01 -13.23
CA GLY A 180 -8.60 15.28 -14.43
C GLY A 180 -7.93 15.79 -15.70
N LYS A 181 -6.77 16.46 -15.56
CA LYS A 181 -5.89 16.80 -16.68
C LYS A 181 -5.15 15.56 -17.20
N GLU A 182 -4.53 15.72 -18.35
CA GLU A 182 -3.78 14.66 -19.02
C GLU A 182 -2.29 14.83 -18.83
N GLY A 183 -1.62 13.70 -18.64
CA GLY A 183 -0.18 13.57 -18.76
C GLY A 183 0.18 12.74 -19.98
N LYS A 184 1.46 12.44 -20.11
CA LYS A 184 1.97 11.61 -21.20
C LYS A 184 3.00 10.61 -20.70
N ALA A 185 3.04 9.44 -21.33
CA ALA A 185 4.12 8.50 -21.11
C ALA A 185 5.44 9.10 -21.61
N THR A 186 6.52 8.81 -20.91
CA THR A 186 7.87 9.28 -21.23
C THR A 186 8.89 8.19 -20.93
N GLU A 187 10.12 8.39 -21.40
CA GLU A 187 11.25 7.51 -21.07
C GLU A 187 11.63 7.69 -19.60
N THR A 188 11.79 6.56 -18.90
CA THR A 188 12.31 6.54 -17.52
C THR A 188 13.71 7.12 -17.46
N LYS A 189 14.14 7.56 -16.26
CA LYS A 189 15.55 7.95 -16.04
C LYS A 189 16.53 6.87 -16.48
N LEU A 190 16.19 5.60 -16.27
CA LEU A 190 17.03 4.47 -16.66
C LEU A 190 17.15 4.35 -18.18
N GLU A 191 16.04 4.47 -18.90
CA GLU A 191 16.03 4.40 -20.37
C GLU A 191 16.79 5.57 -20.98
N ARG A 192 16.56 6.80 -20.48
CA ARG A 192 17.31 7.98 -20.90
C ARG A 192 18.80 7.85 -20.61
N GLY A 193 19.17 7.35 -19.43
CA GLY A 193 20.57 7.06 -19.08
C GLY A 193 21.23 6.04 -20.01
N ALA A 194 20.53 4.94 -20.30
CA ALA A 194 21.04 3.92 -21.21
C ALA A 194 21.20 4.46 -22.65
N LYS A 195 20.26 5.30 -23.11
CA LYS A 195 20.34 5.95 -24.42
C LYS A 195 21.50 6.94 -24.50
N LEU A 196 21.66 7.79 -23.49
CA LEU A 196 22.77 8.73 -23.39
C LEU A 196 24.12 8.01 -23.47
N ILE A 197 24.30 6.92 -22.71
CA ILE A 197 25.54 6.12 -22.75
C ILE A 197 25.80 5.57 -24.15
N ARG A 198 24.78 5.04 -24.84
CA ARG A 198 24.93 4.52 -26.20
C ARG A 198 25.31 5.61 -27.21
N GLU A 199 24.69 6.78 -27.13
CA GLU A 199 24.99 7.92 -28.01
C GLU A 199 26.43 8.40 -27.80
N LEU A 200 26.88 8.51 -26.55
CA LEU A 200 28.23 8.98 -26.24
C LEU A 200 29.33 8.02 -26.68
N ILE A 201 29.08 6.71 -26.58
CA ILE A 201 30.03 5.67 -27.01
C ILE A 201 30.01 5.49 -28.54
N ALA A 202 28.92 5.84 -29.21
CA ALA A 202 28.85 5.80 -30.68
C ALA A 202 29.81 6.84 -31.31
N ASP A 203 29.91 8.03 -30.71
CA ASP A 203 30.71 9.14 -31.23
C ASP A 203 32.19 9.09 -30.78
N LYS A 204 32.47 8.48 -29.62
CA LYS A 204 33.82 8.44 -29.02
C LYS A 204 34.14 7.04 -28.49
N LYS A 205 35.39 6.60 -28.71
CA LYS A 205 35.90 5.33 -28.18
C LYS A 205 36.05 5.32 -26.66
N GLU A 206 36.29 6.51 -26.07
CA GLU A 206 36.43 6.75 -24.64
C GLU A 206 35.78 8.09 -24.27
N ILE A 207 35.17 8.15 -23.08
CA ILE A 207 34.59 9.36 -22.51
C ILE A 207 35.00 9.48 -21.04
N SER A 208 35.29 10.70 -20.59
CA SER A 208 35.58 10.93 -19.17
C SER A 208 34.30 10.83 -18.33
N ILE A 209 34.42 10.29 -17.10
CA ILE A 209 33.32 10.24 -16.13
C ILE A 209 32.73 11.64 -15.88
N ARG A 210 33.58 12.67 -15.83
CA ARG A 210 33.12 14.04 -15.61
C ARG A 210 32.23 14.55 -16.74
N GLU A 211 32.60 14.31 -18.00
CA GLU A 211 31.76 14.70 -19.16
C GLU A 211 30.43 13.94 -19.16
N LEU A 212 30.44 12.66 -18.77
CA LEU A 212 29.23 11.85 -18.64
C LEU A 212 28.30 12.41 -17.54
N ASP A 213 28.84 12.72 -16.37
CA ASP A 213 28.06 13.26 -15.25
C ASP A 213 27.47 14.64 -15.55
N GLU A 214 28.23 15.51 -16.23
CA GLU A 214 27.76 16.83 -16.68
C GLU A 214 26.56 16.66 -17.64
N LYS A 215 26.67 15.80 -18.66
CA LYS A 215 25.56 15.53 -19.59
C LYS A 215 24.36 14.83 -18.93
N ALA A 216 24.61 13.93 -18.00
CA ALA A 216 23.54 13.25 -17.25
C ALA A 216 22.77 14.24 -16.36
N LYS A 217 23.46 15.22 -15.75
CA LYS A 217 22.82 16.31 -15.00
C LYS A 217 22.01 17.25 -15.89
N GLU A 218 22.54 17.63 -17.05
CA GLU A 218 21.82 18.47 -18.03
C GLU A 218 20.49 17.84 -18.48
N GLN A 219 20.43 16.51 -18.59
CA GLN A 219 19.21 15.78 -18.94
C GLN A 219 18.33 15.39 -17.74
N GLY A 220 18.72 15.76 -16.52
CA GLY A 220 17.98 15.45 -15.29
C GLY A 220 17.97 13.95 -14.93
N ILE A 221 18.94 13.19 -15.43
CA ILE A 221 19.09 11.75 -15.17
C ILE A 221 19.73 11.54 -13.78
N SER A 222 20.78 12.31 -13.46
CA SER A 222 21.49 12.29 -12.17
C SER A 222 21.31 13.60 -11.40
N GLY A 223 21.28 13.51 -10.07
CA GLY A 223 21.27 14.65 -9.15
C GLY A 223 22.67 15.12 -8.76
#